data_AF-A0A7W0K574-F1
#
_entry.id   AF-A0A7W0K574-F1
#
_cell.length_a   1.000
_cell.length_b   1.000
_cell.length_c   1.000
_cell.angle_alpha   90.00
_cell.angle_beta   90.00
_cell.angle_gamma   90.00
#
_symmetry.space_group_name_H-M   'P 1'
#
loop_
_entity.id
_entity.type
_entity.pdbx_description
1 polymer ?
#
loop_
_entity_poly.entity_id
_entity_poly.type
_entity_poly.pdbx_seq_one_letter_code
_entity_poly.pdbx_strand_id
1 'polypeptide(L)'
;MSQPALRRELGRWDLTAIGVNQVIGSAIFLLPANVAREIGSWGPLAFLMVGLASLLIALCFAEVGSRFDRTGGPYLPARVAYGRFIGFEVGWMMWFTRVASQASVSNGLALALAFYWPAVATGMPRMALLTGVTLTLMWINLRGIKQSSLFVNVLTVGKLLPLFLFIAVGVWFIDPARFGQMPPVSMPQAGTAALLLIFAYGGYEVTGVPAGEAANPRRDVPFAFVMTILTVTSVMTLTSVVATGVLPNVATSATPLADGAAIFMGAIGALIISAGSAVSMTGNNMGQVLTGSRTI
;
A
#
# COMPACT_ATOMS: atom_id res chain seq x y z
N MET A 1 24.79 17.09 25.35
CA MET A 1 23.99 17.73 24.30
C MET A 1 22.60 17.11 24.32
N SER A 2 21.57 17.87 24.68
CA SER A 2 20.18 17.41 24.55
C SER A 2 19.89 17.15 23.06
N GLN A 3 19.53 15.92 22.70
CA GLN A 3 19.10 15.63 21.33
C GLN A 3 17.95 16.58 20.98
N PRO A 4 17.96 17.23 19.79
CA PRO A 4 16.82 18.04 19.37
C PRO A 4 15.56 17.19 19.42
N ALA A 5 14.58 17.60 20.24
CA ALA A 5 13.35 16.87 20.40
C ALA A 5 12.49 16.99 19.14
N LEU A 6 12.11 15.86 18.56
CA LEU A 6 11.17 15.83 17.44
C LEU A 6 9.83 16.40 17.87
N ARG A 7 9.15 17.11 16.95
CA ARG A 7 7.82 17.64 17.21
C ARG A 7 6.80 16.50 17.17
N ARG A 8 6.08 16.32 18.28
CA ARG A 8 5.03 15.30 18.42
C ARG A 8 3.70 15.80 17.84
N GLU A 9 3.61 15.81 16.52
CA GLU A 9 2.48 16.38 15.77
C GLU A 9 1.60 15.33 15.07
N LEU A 10 1.98 14.05 15.04
CA LEU A 10 1.20 13.00 14.40
C LEU A 10 0.19 12.38 15.38
N GLY A 11 -1.08 12.33 14.97
CA GLY A 11 -2.11 11.55 15.63
C GLY A 11 -2.22 10.12 15.08
N ARG A 12 -3.03 9.30 15.76
CA ARG A 12 -3.33 7.92 15.35
C ARG A 12 -3.84 7.76 13.91
N TRP A 13 -4.63 8.72 13.42
CA TRP A 13 -5.16 8.68 12.05
C TRP A 13 -4.11 9.09 11.01
N ASP A 14 -3.17 9.96 11.37
CA ASP A 14 -2.03 10.28 10.51
C ASP A 14 -1.13 9.07 10.34
N LEU A 15 -0.85 8.34 11.44
CA LEU A 15 -0.11 7.08 11.38
C LEU A 15 -0.86 6.02 10.57
N THR A 16 -2.18 5.91 10.74
CA THR A 16 -3.01 4.98 9.96
C THR A 16 -2.97 5.33 8.47
N ALA A 17 -3.07 6.61 8.13
CA ALA A 17 -2.96 7.11 6.76
C ALA A 17 -1.58 6.79 6.17
N ILE A 18 -0.49 6.98 6.92
CA ILE A 18 0.85 6.56 6.52
C ILE A 18 0.88 5.06 6.22
N GLY A 19 0.38 4.21 7.13
CA GLY A 19 0.32 2.77 6.93
C GLY A 19 -0.48 2.36 5.69
N VAL A 20 -1.68 2.92 5.52
CA VAL A 20 -2.54 2.67 4.34
C VAL A 20 -1.85 3.11 3.05
N ASN A 21 -1.13 4.24 3.06
CA ASN A 21 -0.37 4.66 1.88
C ASN A 21 0.77 3.70 1.55
N GLN A 22 1.43 3.16 2.56
CA GLN A 22 2.56 2.25 2.39
C GLN A 22 2.14 0.90 1.82
N VAL A 23 0.92 0.45 2.10
CA VAL A 23 0.36 -0.80 1.57
C VAL A 23 -0.36 -0.57 0.23
N ILE A 24 -1.27 0.40 0.18
CA ILE A 24 -2.06 0.72 -1.02
C ILE A 24 -1.23 1.63 -1.93
N GLY A 25 -0.50 1.00 -2.86
CA GLY A 25 0.21 1.64 -3.95
C GLY A 25 -0.33 1.22 -5.32
N SER A 26 0.55 0.68 -6.17
CA SER A 26 0.21 0.17 -7.50
C SER A 26 -0.42 -1.22 -7.48
N ALA A 27 -0.04 -2.04 -6.51
CA ALA A 27 -0.31 -3.48 -6.51
C ALA A 27 -1.82 -3.81 -6.51
N ILE A 28 -2.63 -3.05 -5.77
CA ILE A 28 -4.09 -3.27 -5.69
C ILE A 28 -4.79 -3.22 -7.06
N PHE A 29 -4.29 -2.44 -8.01
CA PHE A 29 -4.94 -2.24 -9.31
C PHE A 29 -4.67 -3.38 -10.30
N LEU A 30 -3.60 -4.15 -10.09
CA LEU A 30 -3.11 -5.17 -11.03
C LEU A 30 -3.17 -6.58 -10.44
N LEU A 31 -3.04 -6.71 -9.11
CA LEU A 31 -2.94 -8.00 -8.46
C LEU A 31 -4.17 -8.89 -8.58
N PRO A 32 -5.41 -8.40 -8.66
CA PRO A 32 -6.55 -9.30 -8.88
C PRO A 32 -6.38 -10.17 -10.12
N ALA A 33 -5.85 -9.61 -11.23
CA ALA A 33 -5.52 -10.35 -12.44
C ALA A 33 -4.38 -11.35 -12.22
N ASN A 34 -3.29 -10.94 -11.57
CA ASN A 34 -2.15 -11.83 -11.31
C ASN A 34 -2.54 -13.00 -10.40
N VAL A 35 -3.31 -12.75 -9.34
CA VAL A 35 -3.77 -13.79 -8.42
C VAL A 35 -4.80 -14.70 -9.10
N ALA A 36 -5.72 -14.14 -9.89
CA ALA A 36 -6.68 -14.94 -10.65
C ALA A 36 -6.00 -15.86 -11.69
N ARG A 37 -4.84 -15.47 -12.25
CA ARG A 37 -4.05 -16.36 -13.13
C ARG A 37 -3.51 -17.59 -12.40
N GLU A 38 -3.15 -17.44 -11.13
CA GLU A 38 -2.60 -18.55 -10.33
C GLU A 38 -3.69 -19.44 -9.74
N ILE A 39 -4.74 -18.83 -9.18
CA ILE A 39 -5.73 -19.55 -8.35
C ILE A 39 -7.19 -19.28 -8.72
N GLY A 40 -7.46 -18.58 -9.83
CA GLY A 40 -8.81 -18.36 -10.33
C GLY A 40 -9.74 -17.68 -9.32
N SER A 41 -10.93 -18.25 -9.12
CA SER A 41 -11.97 -17.73 -8.23
C SER A 41 -11.64 -17.83 -6.73
N TRP A 42 -10.52 -18.47 -6.36
CA TRP A 42 -10.01 -18.42 -4.99
C TRP A 42 -9.45 -17.04 -4.60
N GLY A 43 -9.23 -16.15 -5.58
CA GLY A 43 -8.61 -14.83 -5.39
C GLY A 43 -9.16 -14.06 -4.19
N PRO A 44 -10.47 -13.74 -4.13
CA PRO A 44 -11.04 -12.97 -3.02
C PRO A 44 -10.81 -13.60 -1.64
N LEU A 45 -10.94 -14.93 -1.53
CA LEU A 45 -10.68 -15.65 -0.28
C LEU A 45 -9.19 -15.60 0.08
N ALA A 46 -8.30 -15.72 -0.89
CA ALA A 46 -6.86 -15.61 -0.66
C ALA A 46 -6.47 -14.21 -0.17
N PHE A 47 -7.03 -13.13 -0.75
CA PHE A 47 -6.84 -11.76 -0.23
C PHE A 47 -7.28 -11.65 1.23
N LEU A 48 -8.43 -12.23 1.59
CA LEU A 48 -8.93 -12.23 2.97
C LEU A 48 -8.00 -13.02 3.91
N MET A 49 -7.63 -14.24 3.54
CA MET A 49 -6.79 -15.11 4.37
C MET A 49 -5.40 -14.51 4.62
N VAL A 50 -4.77 -13.95 3.58
CA VAL A 50 -3.45 -13.29 3.72
C VAL A 50 -3.57 -11.98 4.51
N GLY A 51 -4.68 -11.25 4.38
CA GLY A 51 -4.96 -10.08 5.20
C GLY A 51 -5.12 -10.43 6.69
N LEU A 52 -5.84 -11.51 7.00
CA LEU A 52 -5.97 -12.02 8.36
C LEU A 52 -4.62 -12.54 8.92
N ALA A 53 -3.82 -13.23 8.12
CA ALA A 53 -2.47 -13.63 8.52
C ALA A 53 -1.58 -12.40 8.79
N SER A 54 -1.69 -11.35 7.96
CA SER A 54 -0.98 -10.09 8.16
C SER A 54 -1.45 -9.35 9.42
N LEU A 55 -2.72 -9.50 9.80
CA LEU A 55 -3.25 -8.94 11.06
C LEU A 55 -2.56 -9.58 12.28
N LEU A 56 -2.33 -10.89 12.27
CA LEU A 56 -1.61 -11.56 13.35
C LEU A 56 -0.19 -11.00 13.52
N ILE A 57 0.51 -10.78 12.39
CA ILE A 57 1.85 -10.16 12.39
C ILE A 57 1.76 -8.71 12.88
N ALA A 58 0.77 -7.95 12.42
CA ALA A 58 0.55 -6.57 12.84
C ALA A 58 0.22 -6.44 14.34
N LEU A 59 -0.46 -7.43 14.94
CA LEU A 59 -0.68 -7.49 16.38
C LEU A 59 0.63 -7.67 17.16
N CYS A 60 1.56 -8.50 16.65
CA CYS A 60 2.91 -8.59 17.23
C CYS A 60 3.66 -7.24 17.14
N PHE A 61 3.58 -6.56 16.00
CA PHE A 61 4.15 -5.22 15.84
C PHE A 61 3.47 -4.17 16.74
N ALA A 62 2.16 -4.28 16.94
CA ALA A 62 1.39 -3.40 17.82
C ALA A 62 1.81 -3.59 19.28
N GLU A 63 1.93 -4.84 19.75
CA GLU A 63 2.38 -5.14 21.11
C GLU A 63 3.80 -4.62 21.36
N VAL A 64 4.73 -4.95 20.48
CA VAL A 64 6.13 -4.50 20.59
C VAL A 64 6.22 -2.98 20.47
N GLY A 65 5.55 -2.39 19.48
CA GLY A 65 5.55 -0.95 19.21
C GLY A 65 4.98 -0.13 20.37
N SER A 66 4.00 -0.66 21.12
CA SER A 66 3.46 -0.02 22.33
C SER A 66 4.50 0.28 23.41
N ARG A 67 5.66 -0.40 23.36
CA ARG A 67 6.73 -0.29 24.36
C ARG A 67 7.76 0.79 24.01
N PHE A 68 7.71 1.35 22.81
CA PHE A 68 8.68 2.33 22.31
C PHE A 68 8.01 3.69 22.02
N ASP A 69 8.78 4.76 22.20
CA ASP A 69 8.36 6.14 21.93
C ASP A 69 9.35 6.91 21.03
N ARG A 70 10.26 6.16 20.40
CA ARG A 70 11.31 6.67 19.52
C ARG A 70 11.12 6.15 18.11
N THR A 71 11.57 6.96 17.16
CA THR A 71 11.63 6.61 15.74
C THR A 71 12.52 5.39 15.51
N GLY A 72 12.09 4.48 14.64
CA GLY A 72 12.93 3.34 14.22
C GLY A 72 12.16 2.11 13.71
N GLY A 73 10.84 2.03 13.86
CA GLY A 73 10.06 0.91 13.32
C GLY A 73 10.62 -0.46 13.77
N PRO A 74 10.67 -1.48 12.90
CA PRO A 74 11.22 -2.80 13.21
C PRO A 74 12.70 -2.82 13.68
N TYR A 75 13.52 -1.85 13.26
CA TYR A 75 14.93 -1.77 13.66
C TYR A 75 15.11 -1.60 15.17
N LEU A 76 14.32 -0.73 15.78
CA LEU A 76 14.52 -0.36 17.19
C LEU A 76 14.26 -1.54 18.15
N PRO A 77 13.13 -2.26 18.06
CA PRO A 77 12.91 -3.46 18.86
C PRO A 77 13.95 -4.55 18.62
N ALA A 78 14.33 -4.79 17.36
CA ALA A 78 15.33 -5.81 17.02
C ALA A 78 16.69 -5.51 17.67
N ARG A 79 17.13 -4.24 17.62
CA ARG A 79 18.35 -3.80 18.28
C ARG A 79 18.31 -3.95 19.79
N VAL A 80 17.16 -3.64 20.42
CA VAL A 80 17.01 -3.71 21.88
C VAL A 80 16.97 -5.17 22.36
N ALA A 81 16.28 -6.05 21.63
CA ALA A 81 16.14 -7.45 22.01
C ALA A 81 17.38 -8.30 21.71
N TYR A 82 18.04 -8.06 20.57
CA TYR A 82 19.07 -8.95 20.02
C TYR A 82 20.44 -8.28 19.80
N GLY A 83 20.59 -7.02 20.19
CA GLY A 83 21.84 -6.29 20.11
C GLY A 83 22.14 -5.67 18.74
N ARG A 84 23.35 -5.12 18.61
CA ARG A 84 23.72 -4.24 17.49
C ARG A 84 23.75 -4.95 16.13
N PHE A 85 24.19 -6.20 16.07
CA PHE A 85 24.33 -6.93 14.81
C PHE A 85 22.98 -7.22 14.16
N ILE A 86 22.05 -7.82 14.91
CA ILE A 86 20.69 -8.10 14.40
C ILE A 86 19.94 -6.80 14.09
N GLY A 87 20.11 -5.76 14.93
CA GLY A 87 19.57 -4.43 14.62
C GLY A 87 20.10 -3.89 13.29
N PHE A 88 21.40 -4.00 13.03
CA PHE A 88 22.02 -3.57 11.77
C PHE A 88 21.45 -4.32 10.56
N GLU A 89 21.34 -5.65 10.64
CA GLU A 89 20.73 -6.47 9.57
C GLU A 89 19.30 -6.03 9.25
N VAL A 90 18.46 -5.85 10.28
CA VAL A 90 17.07 -5.39 10.09
C VAL A 90 17.04 -4.00 9.45
N GLY A 91 17.88 -3.07 9.91
CA GLY A 91 17.98 -1.73 9.32
C GLY A 91 18.36 -1.76 7.84
N TRP A 92 19.34 -2.60 7.46
CA TRP A 92 19.74 -2.77 6.06
C TRP A 92 18.64 -3.38 5.20
N MET A 93 17.99 -4.44 5.67
CA MET A 93 16.89 -5.08 4.95
C MET A 93 15.71 -4.12 4.76
N MET A 94 15.40 -3.30 5.77
CA MET A 94 14.41 -2.23 5.65
C MET A 94 14.81 -1.26 4.54
N TRP A 95 16.04 -0.75 4.55
CA TRP A 95 16.51 0.19 3.53
C TRP A 95 16.41 -0.37 2.11
N PHE A 96 16.90 -1.59 1.87
CA PHE A 96 16.81 -2.24 0.56
C PHE A 96 15.36 -2.41 0.10
N THR A 97 14.49 -2.87 0.99
CA THR A 97 13.07 -3.05 0.69
C THR A 97 12.41 -1.72 0.35
N ARG A 98 12.79 -0.63 1.03
CA ARG A 98 12.23 0.70 0.76
C ARG A 98 12.68 1.24 -0.60
N VAL A 99 13.96 1.15 -0.93
CA VAL A 99 14.48 1.61 -2.22
C VAL A 99 13.86 0.82 -3.37
N ALA A 100 13.81 -0.52 -3.25
CA ALA A 100 13.21 -1.38 -4.26
C ALA A 100 11.70 -1.12 -4.44
N SER A 101 10.97 -0.94 -3.32
CA SER A 101 9.54 -0.63 -3.34
C SER A 101 9.26 0.72 -3.99
N GLN A 102 10.00 1.77 -3.60
CA GLN A 102 9.86 3.10 -4.20
C GLN A 102 10.16 3.09 -5.70
N ALA A 103 11.18 2.35 -6.14
CA ALA A 103 11.50 2.20 -7.56
C ALA A 103 10.37 1.51 -8.33
N SER A 104 9.84 0.41 -7.78
CA SER A 104 8.71 -0.34 -8.37
C SER A 104 7.45 0.51 -8.50
N VAL A 105 7.08 1.22 -7.43
CA VAL A 105 5.87 2.07 -7.42
C VAL A 105 6.03 3.30 -8.33
N SER A 106 7.22 3.91 -8.36
CA SER A 106 7.53 5.01 -9.29
C SER A 106 7.47 4.53 -10.74
N ASN A 107 7.97 3.33 -11.03
CA ASN A 107 7.83 2.71 -12.34
C ASN A 107 6.36 2.51 -12.73
N GLY A 108 5.54 2.04 -11.79
CA GLY A 108 4.09 1.94 -11.95
C GLY A 108 3.43 3.29 -12.26
N LEU A 109 3.84 4.36 -11.57
CA LEU A 109 3.29 5.71 -11.76
C LEU A 109 3.55 6.21 -13.19
N ALA A 110 4.76 6.04 -13.70
CA ALA A 110 5.08 6.40 -15.08
C ALA A 110 4.26 5.58 -16.09
N LEU A 111 4.05 4.29 -15.84
CA LEU A 111 3.22 3.44 -16.71
C LEU A 111 1.75 3.85 -16.69
N ALA A 112 1.19 4.17 -15.51
CA ALA A 112 -0.18 4.66 -15.39
C ALA A 112 -0.39 5.98 -16.14
N LEU A 113 0.58 6.89 -16.06
CA LEU A 113 0.53 8.17 -16.78
C LEU A 113 0.82 8.03 -18.27
N ALA A 114 1.62 7.05 -18.68
CA ALA A 114 1.94 6.78 -20.09
C ALA A 114 0.71 6.42 -20.92
N PHE A 115 -0.35 5.88 -20.31
CA PHE A 115 -1.62 5.66 -20.98
C PHE A 115 -2.21 6.96 -21.55
N TYR A 116 -2.09 8.08 -20.82
CA TYR A 116 -2.58 9.39 -21.24
C TYR A 116 -1.51 10.21 -21.98
N TRP A 117 -0.26 10.03 -21.60
CA TRP A 117 0.87 10.78 -22.13
C TRP A 117 1.99 9.82 -22.56
N PRO A 118 1.91 9.20 -23.75
CA PRO A 118 2.84 8.15 -24.16
C PRO A 118 4.32 8.53 -24.10
N ALA A 119 4.63 9.82 -24.22
CA ALA A 119 5.98 10.35 -24.08
C ALA A 119 6.65 10.02 -22.73
N VAL A 120 5.88 9.85 -21.65
CA VAL A 120 6.44 9.50 -20.32
C VAL A 120 6.67 7.99 -20.14
N ALA A 121 6.41 7.18 -21.16
CA ALA A 121 6.65 5.74 -21.13
C ALA A 121 8.15 5.40 -21.11
N THR A 122 9.00 6.18 -21.78
CA THR A 122 10.44 5.88 -21.93
C THR A 122 11.28 7.15 -22.06
N GLY A 123 12.61 6.99 -22.02
CA GLY A 123 13.56 8.07 -22.33
C GLY A 123 13.55 9.24 -21.36
N MET A 124 13.95 10.41 -21.87
CA MET A 124 14.16 11.63 -21.09
C MET A 124 12.89 12.18 -20.42
N PRO A 125 11.69 12.17 -21.05
CA PRO A 125 10.46 12.62 -20.38
C PRO A 125 10.08 11.75 -19.19
N ARG A 126 10.27 10.42 -19.28
CA ARG A 126 10.09 9.50 -18.14
C ARG A 126 11.04 9.86 -17.00
N MET A 127 12.32 10.05 -17.29
CA MET A 127 13.32 10.41 -16.28
C MET A 127 13.00 11.76 -15.62
N ALA A 128 12.59 12.75 -16.40
CA ALA A 128 12.20 14.07 -15.90
C ALA A 128 10.98 14.00 -14.98
N LEU A 129 9.96 13.22 -15.36
CA LEU A 129 8.76 13.01 -14.54
C LEU A 129 9.11 12.37 -13.20
N LEU A 130 9.81 11.23 -13.20
CA LEU A 130 10.13 10.51 -11.97
C LEU A 130 11.05 11.30 -11.04
N THR A 131 12.03 11.99 -11.62
CA THR A 131 12.92 12.89 -10.87
C THR A 131 12.13 14.06 -10.29
N GLY A 132 11.28 14.71 -11.08
CA GLY A 132 10.46 15.84 -10.65
C GLY A 132 9.48 15.47 -9.52
N VAL A 133 8.79 14.33 -9.64
CA VAL A 133 7.92 13.80 -8.56
C VAL A 133 8.74 13.56 -7.30
N THR A 134 9.87 12.85 -7.41
CA THR A 134 10.71 12.53 -6.24
C THR A 134 11.23 13.79 -5.55
N LEU A 135 11.72 14.77 -6.31
CA LEU A 135 12.19 16.06 -5.78
C LEU A 135 11.06 16.85 -5.12
N THR A 136 9.86 16.82 -5.69
CA THR A 136 8.68 17.48 -5.10
C THR A 136 8.32 16.84 -3.77
N LEU A 137 8.26 15.51 -3.70
CA LEU A 137 7.97 14.79 -2.45
C LEU A 137 9.06 15.03 -1.39
N MET A 138 10.33 15.05 -1.80
CA MET A 138 11.45 15.42 -0.93
C MET A 138 11.27 16.84 -0.39
N TRP A 139 10.93 17.82 -1.24
CA TRP A 139 10.71 19.20 -0.81
C TRP A 139 9.56 19.33 0.18
N ILE A 140 8.45 18.61 -0.01
CA ILE A 140 7.34 18.55 0.96
C ILE A 140 7.84 17.95 2.28
N ASN A 141 8.67 16.91 2.23
CA ASN A 141 9.22 16.29 3.43
C ASN A 141 10.11 17.24 4.24
N LEU A 142 10.91 18.06 3.56
CA LEU A 142 11.78 19.07 4.17
C LEU A 142 11.00 20.24 4.80
N ARG A 143 9.76 20.50 4.37
CA ARG A 143 8.88 21.54 4.96
C ARG A 143 8.38 21.18 6.37
N GLY A 144 8.45 19.91 6.76
CA GLY A 144 8.14 19.43 8.11
C GLY A 144 7.04 18.36 8.18
N ILE A 145 6.92 17.75 9.36
CA ILE A 145 6.08 16.58 9.59
C ILE A 145 4.59 16.87 9.42
N LYS A 146 4.08 18.00 9.92
CA LYS A 146 2.67 18.38 9.78
C LYS A 146 2.25 18.54 8.31
N GLN A 147 3.08 19.18 7.49
CA GLN A 147 2.79 19.35 6.06
C GLN A 147 2.84 18.02 5.32
N SER A 148 3.83 17.19 5.66
CA SER A 148 3.96 15.84 5.10
C SER A 148 2.75 14.97 5.43
N SER A 149 2.33 14.97 6.70
CA SER A 149 1.18 14.22 7.18
C SER A 149 -0.13 14.69 6.55
N LEU A 150 -0.35 16.01 6.44
CA LEU A 150 -1.51 16.56 5.74
C LEU A 150 -1.56 16.07 4.29
N PHE A 151 -0.43 16.12 3.58
CA PHE A 151 -0.35 15.65 2.20
C PHE A 151 -0.61 14.15 2.08
N VAL A 152 -0.04 13.34 2.98
CA VAL A 152 -0.34 11.90 3.07
C VAL A 152 -1.84 11.66 3.31
N ASN A 153 -2.47 12.39 4.23
CA ASN A 153 -3.90 12.25 4.52
C ASN A 153 -4.76 12.56 3.29
N VAL A 154 -4.47 13.67 2.60
CA VAL A 154 -5.16 14.05 1.36
C VAL A 154 -5.02 12.95 0.30
N LEU A 155 -3.81 12.41 0.10
CA LEU A 155 -3.57 11.31 -0.84
C LEU A 155 -4.24 9.99 -0.41
N THR A 156 -4.39 9.76 0.90
CA THR A 156 -5.13 8.61 1.45
C THR A 156 -6.60 8.69 1.05
N VAL A 157 -7.24 9.83 1.31
CA VAL A 157 -8.64 10.04 0.93
C VAL A 157 -8.78 9.98 -0.59
N GLY A 158 -7.88 10.64 -1.31
CA GLY A 158 -7.87 10.67 -2.78
C GLY A 158 -7.71 9.30 -3.43
N LYS A 159 -6.98 8.36 -2.82
CA LYS A 159 -6.85 6.98 -3.34
C LYS A 159 -7.98 6.06 -2.89
N LEU A 160 -8.51 6.25 -1.68
CA LEU A 160 -9.58 5.41 -1.15
C LEU A 160 -10.93 5.76 -1.78
N LEU A 161 -11.17 7.01 -2.16
CA LEU A 161 -12.45 7.44 -2.75
C LEU A 161 -12.77 6.71 -4.08
N PRO A 162 -11.87 6.62 -5.08
CA PRO A 162 -12.10 5.82 -6.29
C PRO A 162 -12.39 4.34 -5.99
N LEU A 163 -11.64 3.74 -5.04
CA LEU A 163 -11.83 2.34 -4.66
C LEU A 163 -13.16 2.12 -3.93
N PHE A 164 -13.56 3.06 -3.07
CA PHE A 164 -14.85 3.05 -2.43
C PHE A 164 -15.98 3.14 -3.45
N LEU A 165 -15.89 4.05 -4.43
CA LEU A 165 -16.88 4.15 -5.51
C LEU A 165 -16.94 2.86 -6.34
N PHE A 166 -15.79 2.28 -6.69
CA PHE A 166 -15.71 0.98 -7.38
C PHE A 166 -16.46 -0.11 -6.61
N ILE A 167 -16.23 -0.21 -5.30
CA ILE A 167 -16.89 -1.21 -4.46
C ILE A 167 -18.38 -0.92 -4.34
N ALA A 168 -18.75 0.31 -3.96
CA ALA A 168 -20.12 0.68 -3.65
C ALA A 168 -21.07 0.56 -4.85
N VAL A 169 -20.58 0.89 -6.06
CA VAL A 169 -21.36 0.73 -7.29
C VAL A 169 -21.24 -0.70 -7.81
N GLY A 170 -20.02 -1.24 -7.88
CA GLY A 170 -19.76 -2.54 -8.50
C GLY A 170 -20.43 -3.73 -7.80
N VAL A 171 -20.69 -3.66 -6.49
CA VAL A 171 -21.42 -4.71 -5.75
C VAL A 171 -22.80 -5.00 -6.37
N TRP A 172 -23.48 -4.00 -6.94
CA TRP A 172 -24.79 -4.17 -7.57
C TRP A 172 -24.73 -4.82 -8.95
N PHE A 173 -23.54 -4.96 -9.53
CA PHE A 173 -23.29 -5.55 -10.85
C PHE A 173 -22.59 -6.90 -10.76
N ILE A 174 -22.45 -7.44 -9.55
CA ILE A 174 -21.90 -8.76 -9.32
C ILE A 174 -22.86 -9.81 -9.89
N ASP A 175 -22.34 -10.65 -10.77
CA ASP A 175 -22.98 -11.88 -11.21
C ASP A 175 -22.39 -13.07 -10.43
N PRO A 176 -23.16 -13.70 -9.52
CA PRO A 176 -22.69 -14.85 -8.75
C PRO A 176 -22.19 -16.02 -9.61
N ALA A 177 -22.68 -16.17 -10.84
CA ALA A 177 -22.23 -17.22 -11.75
C ALA A 177 -20.74 -17.07 -12.13
N ARG A 178 -20.19 -15.85 -12.06
CA ARG A 178 -18.78 -15.57 -12.39
C ARG A 178 -17.78 -16.05 -11.35
N PHE A 179 -18.21 -16.29 -10.11
CA PHE A 179 -17.33 -16.97 -9.14
C PHE A 179 -17.11 -18.44 -9.50
N GLY A 180 -18.01 -19.02 -10.32
CA GLY A 180 -17.87 -20.36 -10.89
C GLY A 180 -17.58 -21.45 -9.86
N GLN A 181 -17.07 -22.57 -10.34
CA GLN A 181 -16.48 -23.58 -9.46
C GLN A 181 -15.05 -23.19 -9.11
N MET A 182 -14.67 -23.42 -7.86
CA MET A 182 -13.30 -23.26 -7.39
C MET A 182 -12.42 -24.32 -8.07
N PRO A 183 -11.46 -23.93 -8.94
CA PRO A 183 -10.62 -24.89 -9.62
C PRO A 183 -9.69 -25.60 -8.62
N PRO A 184 -9.23 -26.82 -8.92
CA PRO A 184 -8.16 -27.44 -8.15
C PRO A 184 -6.89 -26.59 -8.26
N VAL A 185 -6.29 -26.27 -7.12
CA VAL A 185 -5.07 -25.45 -7.03
C VAL A 185 -3.91 -26.34 -6.57
N SER A 186 -2.81 -26.32 -7.33
CA SER A 186 -1.58 -26.99 -6.93
C SER A 186 -0.84 -26.20 -5.85
N MET A 187 -0.03 -26.88 -5.04
CA MET A 187 0.78 -26.21 -4.01
C MET A 187 1.69 -25.11 -4.57
N PRO A 188 2.36 -25.27 -5.73
CA PRO A 188 3.14 -24.19 -6.34
C PRO A 188 2.31 -22.95 -6.68
N GLN A 189 1.12 -23.12 -7.26
CA GLN A 189 0.22 -22.00 -7.59
C GLN A 189 -0.25 -21.26 -6.33
N ALA A 190 -0.64 -22.01 -5.29
CA ALA A 190 -1.00 -21.44 -4.00
C ALA A 190 0.18 -20.64 -3.39
N GLY A 191 1.40 -21.18 -3.47
CA GLY A 191 2.61 -20.51 -3.02
C GLY A 191 2.90 -19.21 -3.78
N THR A 192 2.80 -19.23 -5.12
CA THR A 192 2.99 -18.03 -5.96
C THR A 192 1.96 -16.95 -5.63
N ALA A 193 0.68 -17.32 -5.53
CA ALA A 193 -0.38 -16.40 -5.15
C ALA A 193 -0.16 -15.82 -3.74
N ALA A 194 0.25 -16.65 -2.78
CA ALA A 194 0.56 -16.19 -1.42
C ALA A 194 1.73 -15.19 -1.41
N LEU A 195 2.80 -15.42 -2.18
CA LEU A 195 3.93 -14.50 -2.29
C LEU A 195 3.53 -13.16 -2.92
N LEU A 196 2.70 -13.18 -3.97
CA LEU A 196 2.14 -11.98 -4.58
C LEU A 196 1.32 -11.16 -3.56
N LEU A 197 0.51 -11.84 -2.75
CA LEU A 197 -0.32 -11.21 -1.74
C LEU A 197 0.50 -10.71 -0.53
N ILE A 198 1.51 -11.45 -0.08
CA ILE A 198 2.42 -10.97 0.98
C ILE A 198 3.12 -9.68 0.52
N PHE A 199 3.56 -9.63 -0.74
CA PHE A 199 4.07 -8.38 -1.33
C PHE A 199 3.00 -7.28 -1.34
N ALA A 200 1.76 -7.61 -1.68
CA ALA A 200 0.64 -6.66 -1.73
C ALA A 200 0.32 -6.02 -0.37
N TYR A 201 0.36 -6.83 0.67
CA TYR A 201 0.12 -6.38 2.05
C TYR A 201 1.36 -5.76 2.68
N GLY A 202 2.56 -5.99 2.14
CA GLY A 202 3.80 -5.41 2.65
C GLY A 202 3.74 -3.87 2.72
N GLY A 203 4.32 -3.31 3.78
CA GLY A 203 4.40 -1.87 4.00
C GLY A 203 3.80 -1.42 5.34
N TYR A 204 2.88 -2.19 5.94
CA TYR A 204 2.32 -1.82 7.25
C TYR A 204 3.38 -1.85 8.36
N GLU A 205 4.43 -2.65 8.24
CA GLU A 205 5.51 -2.77 9.22
C GLU A 205 6.22 -1.44 9.50
N VAL A 206 6.17 -0.50 8.56
CA VAL A 206 6.78 0.84 8.72
C VAL A 206 5.84 1.88 9.34
N THR A 207 4.59 1.51 9.67
CA THR A 207 3.61 2.41 10.31
C THR A 207 4.13 2.99 11.62
N GLY A 208 4.90 2.19 12.38
CA GLY A 208 5.54 2.61 13.62
C GLY A 208 6.87 3.34 13.46
N VAL A 209 7.38 3.55 12.23
CA VAL A 209 8.65 4.27 12.02
C VAL A 209 8.63 5.67 12.63
N PRO A 210 7.65 6.54 12.36
CA PRO A 210 7.61 7.91 12.90
C PRO A 210 7.08 7.98 14.34
N ALA A 211 7.24 6.92 15.15
CA ALA A 211 6.77 6.90 16.54
C ALA A 211 7.33 8.06 17.39
N GLY A 212 8.53 8.58 17.10
CA GLY A 212 9.10 9.73 17.80
C GLY A 212 8.38 11.06 17.55
N GLU A 213 7.58 11.16 16.49
CA GLU A 213 6.77 12.33 16.12
C GLU A 213 5.28 12.12 16.42
N ALA A 214 4.90 10.98 17.01
CA ALA A 214 3.53 10.71 17.43
C ALA A 214 3.20 11.40 18.77
N ALA A 215 1.97 11.91 18.89
CA ALA A 215 1.47 12.57 20.08
C ALA A 215 1.40 11.61 21.27
N ASN A 216 0.85 10.40 21.07
CA ASN A 216 0.82 9.33 22.07
C ASN A 216 1.32 7.99 21.47
N PRO A 217 2.64 7.82 21.28
CA PRO A 217 3.19 6.69 20.51
C PRO A 217 2.73 5.32 21.02
N ARG A 218 2.66 5.15 22.35
CA ARG A 218 2.30 3.88 23.00
C ARG A 218 0.85 3.44 22.73
N ARG A 219 -0.03 4.37 22.35
CA ARG A 219 -1.43 4.07 22.00
C ARG A 219 -1.72 4.23 20.51
N ASP A 220 -1.14 5.24 19.89
CA ASP A 220 -1.40 5.62 18.51
C ASP A 220 -0.75 4.65 17.53
N VAL A 221 0.48 4.17 17.81
CA VAL A 221 1.18 3.20 16.94
C VAL A 221 0.46 1.85 16.91
N PRO A 222 0.11 1.22 18.06
CA PRO A 222 -0.67 -0.02 18.05
C PRO A 222 -2.01 0.12 17.32
N PHE A 223 -2.73 1.21 17.56
CA PHE A 223 -3.98 1.51 16.87
C PHE A 223 -3.77 1.57 15.35
N ALA A 224 -2.73 2.28 14.91
CA ALA A 224 -2.44 2.47 13.50
C ALA A 224 -2.08 1.16 12.79
N PHE A 225 -1.33 0.25 13.42
CA PHE A 225 -1.06 -1.07 12.85
C PHE A 225 -2.34 -1.86 12.57
N VAL A 226 -3.23 -1.95 13.57
CA VAL A 226 -4.49 -2.70 13.45
C VAL A 226 -5.41 -2.05 12.42
N MET A 227 -5.62 -0.73 12.52
CA MET A 227 -6.51 -0.01 11.60
C MET A 227 -6.01 -0.02 10.17
N THR A 228 -4.69 0.04 9.95
CA THR A 228 -4.09 -0.10 8.62
C THR A 228 -4.47 -1.44 8.03
N ILE A 229 -4.18 -2.56 8.72
CA ILE A 229 -4.47 -3.90 8.19
C ILE A 229 -5.97 -4.11 7.96
N LEU A 230 -6.82 -3.72 8.90
CA LEU A 230 -8.27 -3.88 8.74
C LEU A 230 -8.78 -3.08 7.52
N THR A 231 -8.31 -1.85 7.34
CA THR A 231 -8.70 -1.01 6.21
C THR A 231 -8.24 -1.61 4.89
N VAL A 232 -6.95 -1.94 4.78
CA VAL A 232 -6.39 -2.45 3.50
C VAL A 232 -6.94 -3.84 3.18
N THR A 233 -7.12 -4.71 4.17
CA THR A 233 -7.74 -6.03 3.96
C THR A 233 -9.17 -5.89 3.45
N SER A 234 -9.97 -5.03 4.09
CA SER A 234 -11.35 -4.79 3.66
C SER A 234 -11.40 -4.28 2.23
N VAL A 235 -10.60 -3.27 1.90
CA VAL A 235 -10.57 -2.68 0.56
C VAL A 235 -10.05 -3.68 -0.49
N MET A 236 -8.94 -4.38 -0.23
CA MET A 236 -8.35 -5.32 -1.18
C MET A 236 -9.24 -6.55 -1.41
N THR A 237 -9.84 -7.10 -0.35
CA THR A 237 -10.80 -8.20 -0.49
C THR A 237 -12.04 -7.76 -1.26
N LEU A 238 -12.67 -6.63 -0.90
CA LEU A 238 -13.89 -6.17 -1.56
C LEU A 238 -13.66 -5.79 -3.03
N THR A 239 -12.55 -5.13 -3.34
CA THR A 239 -12.19 -4.86 -4.75
C THR A 239 -11.96 -6.14 -5.53
N SER A 240 -11.34 -7.16 -4.93
CA SER A 240 -11.16 -8.49 -5.54
C SER A 240 -12.50 -9.19 -5.78
N VAL A 241 -13.41 -9.18 -4.79
CA VAL A 241 -14.78 -9.71 -4.94
C VAL A 241 -15.51 -9.04 -6.10
N VAL A 242 -15.50 -7.71 -6.15
CA VAL A 242 -16.19 -6.96 -7.21
C VAL A 242 -15.54 -7.21 -8.57
N ALA A 243 -14.21 -7.21 -8.67
CA ALA A 243 -13.52 -7.50 -9.92
C ALA A 243 -13.86 -8.90 -10.45
N THR A 244 -13.85 -9.93 -9.60
CA THR A 244 -14.26 -11.30 -9.95
C THR A 244 -15.73 -11.41 -10.31
N GLY A 245 -16.60 -10.70 -9.59
CA GLY A 245 -18.04 -10.71 -9.84
C GLY A 245 -18.48 -9.90 -11.05
N VAL A 246 -17.66 -8.97 -11.56
CA VAL A 246 -18.01 -8.08 -12.67
C VAL A 246 -17.33 -8.48 -13.99
N LEU A 247 -16.08 -8.91 -13.95
CA LEU A 247 -15.34 -9.24 -15.18
C LEU A 247 -15.65 -10.67 -15.65
N PRO A 248 -15.83 -10.90 -16.97
CA PRO A 248 -15.95 -12.25 -17.52
C PRO A 248 -14.73 -13.13 -17.21
N ASN A 249 -13.52 -12.54 -17.24
CA ASN A 249 -12.29 -13.23 -16.86
C ASN A 249 -11.23 -12.24 -16.34
N VAL A 250 -11.11 -12.14 -15.02
CA VAL A 250 -10.14 -11.27 -14.34
C VAL A 250 -8.69 -11.56 -14.75
N ALA A 251 -8.35 -12.83 -14.98
CA ALA A 251 -6.98 -13.28 -15.25
C ALA A 251 -6.39 -12.69 -16.54
N THR A 252 -7.25 -12.36 -17.50
CA THR A 252 -6.86 -11.81 -18.82
C THR A 252 -6.80 -10.29 -18.86
N SER A 253 -7.30 -9.61 -17.83
CA SER A 253 -7.30 -8.15 -17.79
C SER A 253 -5.94 -7.60 -17.38
N ALA A 254 -5.46 -6.58 -18.11
CA ALA A 254 -4.28 -5.82 -17.74
C ALA A 254 -4.59 -4.78 -16.65
N THR A 255 -5.85 -4.32 -16.56
CA THR A 255 -6.31 -3.24 -15.68
C THR A 255 -7.64 -3.62 -15.01
N PRO A 256 -7.69 -4.68 -14.19
CA PRO A 256 -8.94 -5.32 -13.76
C PRO A 256 -9.92 -4.37 -13.06
N LEU A 257 -9.42 -3.40 -12.28
CA LEU A 257 -10.30 -2.43 -11.62
C LEU A 257 -10.85 -1.40 -12.61
N ALA A 258 -10.05 -0.93 -13.58
CA ALA A 258 -10.53 0.03 -14.57
C ALA A 258 -11.49 -0.62 -15.57
N ASP A 259 -11.19 -1.85 -16.00
CA ASP A 259 -12.04 -2.63 -16.91
C ASP A 259 -13.37 -2.98 -16.21
N GLY A 260 -13.32 -3.37 -14.93
CA GLY A 260 -14.53 -3.57 -14.13
C GLY A 260 -15.37 -2.30 -14.03
N ALA A 261 -14.74 -1.16 -13.72
CA ALA A 261 -15.42 0.14 -13.66
C ALA A 261 -16.01 0.56 -15.01
N ALA A 262 -15.36 0.21 -16.12
CA ALA A 262 -15.87 0.46 -17.46
C ALA A 262 -17.22 -0.25 -17.71
N ILE A 263 -17.40 -1.46 -17.15
CA ILE A 263 -18.63 -2.24 -17.32
C ILE A 263 -19.83 -1.55 -16.66
N PHE A 264 -19.68 -1.04 -15.43
CA PHE A 264 -20.82 -0.52 -14.67
C PHE A 264 -20.90 1.02 -14.58
N MET A 265 -19.83 1.75 -14.87
CA MET A 265 -19.76 3.22 -14.87
C MET A 265 -19.29 3.81 -16.22
N GLY A 266 -19.03 2.98 -17.23
CA GLY A 266 -18.55 3.43 -18.53
C GLY A 266 -17.14 4.04 -18.48
N ALA A 267 -16.78 4.80 -19.53
CA ALA A 267 -15.45 5.40 -19.67
C ALA A 267 -15.07 6.32 -18.49
N ILE A 268 -16.04 6.97 -17.86
CA ILE A 268 -15.82 7.83 -16.68
C ILE A 268 -15.35 6.99 -15.48
N GLY A 269 -15.95 5.81 -15.26
CA GLY A 269 -15.52 4.89 -14.20
C GLY A 269 -14.07 4.44 -14.39
N ALA A 270 -13.73 4.01 -15.62
CA ALA A 270 -12.36 3.64 -15.95
C ALA A 270 -11.36 4.79 -15.71
N LEU A 271 -11.72 6.02 -16.12
CA LEU A 271 -10.90 7.21 -15.89
C LEU A 271 -10.69 7.49 -14.39
N ILE A 272 -11.75 7.40 -13.58
CA ILE A 272 -11.67 7.62 -12.13
C ILE A 272 -10.70 6.64 -11.47
N ILE A 273 -10.76 5.36 -11.84
CA ILE A 273 -9.86 4.33 -11.31
C ILE A 273 -8.42 4.54 -11.78
N SER A 274 -8.23 4.80 -13.07
CA SER A 274 -6.90 5.04 -13.65
C SER A 274 -6.23 6.28 -13.06
N ALA A 275 -6.95 7.40 -12.92
CA ALA A 275 -6.45 8.59 -12.23
C ALA A 275 -6.20 8.33 -10.74
N GLY A 276 -7.11 7.60 -10.09
CA GLY A 276 -6.95 7.14 -8.70
C GLY A 276 -5.69 6.31 -8.48
N SER A 277 -5.28 5.52 -9.48
CA SER A 277 -4.04 4.74 -9.42
C SER A 277 -2.79 5.62 -9.37
N ALA A 278 -2.74 6.71 -10.14
CA ALA A 278 -1.62 7.65 -10.12
C ALA A 278 -1.55 8.41 -8.78
N VAL A 279 -2.70 8.83 -8.24
CA VAL A 279 -2.80 9.42 -6.88
C VAL A 279 -2.35 8.41 -5.83
N SER A 280 -2.76 7.15 -5.95
CA SER A 280 -2.38 6.06 -5.04
C SER A 280 -0.86 5.84 -5.01
N MET A 281 -0.24 5.71 -6.19
CA MET A 281 1.21 5.48 -6.31
C MET A 281 2.02 6.68 -5.81
N THR A 282 1.54 7.90 -6.06
CA THR A 282 2.13 9.13 -5.50
C THR A 282 2.05 9.16 -3.97
N GLY A 283 0.89 8.77 -3.40
CA GLY A 283 0.71 8.67 -1.96
C GLY A 283 1.60 7.62 -1.30
N ASN A 284 1.77 6.46 -1.95
CA ASN A 284 2.72 5.45 -1.50
C ASN A 284 4.15 6.01 -1.51
N ASN A 285 4.61 6.61 -2.61
CA ASN A 285 5.93 7.24 -2.67
C ASN A 285 6.13 8.33 -1.60
N MET A 286 5.10 9.13 -1.28
CA MET A 286 5.17 10.11 -0.20
C MET A 286 5.39 9.42 1.16
N GLY A 287 4.66 8.34 1.43
CA GLY A 287 4.86 7.51 2.63
C GLY A 287 6.27 6.92 2.69
N GLN A 288 6.84 6.50 1.56
CA GLN A 288 8.19 5.96 1.47
C GLN A 288 9.24 7.03 1.79
N VAL A 289 9.11 8.24 1.23
CA VAL A 289 10.02 9.36 1.53
C VAL A 289 9.92 9.76 3.01
N LEU A 290 8.71 9.77 3.56
CA LEU A 290 8.48 10.09 4.97
C LEU A 290 9.10 9.05 5.91
N THR A 291 8.80 7.77 5.71
CA THR A 291 9.31 6.72 6.59
C THR A 291 10.79 6.42 6.33
N GLY A 292 11.24 6.45 5.08
CA GLY A 292 12.62 6.18 4.69
C GLY A 292 13.64 7.16 5.28
N SER A 293 13.29 8.44 5.37
CA SER A 293 14.14 9.48 6.01
C SER A 293 14.28 9.32 7.52
N ARG A 294 13.53 8.38 8.13
CA ARG A 294 13.44 8.14 9.58
C ARG A 294 13.98 6.76 9.98
N THR A 295 14.36 5.94 9.00
CA THR A 295 14.92 4.60 9.22
C THR A 295 16.45 4.56 9.12
N ILE A 296 17.07 5.66 8.69
CA ILE A 296 18.52 5.78 8.41
C ILE A 296 19.13 6.78 9.40
#